data_AF-A0A0H5DN56-F1
#
_entry.id   AF-A0A0H5DN56-F1
#
_cell.length_a   1.000
_cell.length_b   1.000
_cell.length_c   1.000
_cell.angle_alpha   90.00
_cell.angle_beta   90.00
_cell.angle_gamma   90.00
#
_symmetry.space_group_name_H-M   'P 1'
#
loop_
_entity.id
_entity.type
_entity.pdbx_description
1 polymer ?
#
loop_
_entity_poly.entity_id
_entity_poly.type
_entity_poly.pdbx_seq_one_letter_code
_entity_poly.pdbx_strand_id
1 'polypeptide(L)'
;MNPLFSSSAVATPSTSLPYSLPEKAAAMVFHQLDHTENPPFWVPGNWEASPELSVHCSIDQRPIIVYSQAVISGYLNLSGADGWSEGHDYRVGEAFTRFILLRYYFEKMDDLGANKIVMEKSIRAYLKSSPNIQTFFPGSPIKDHRPTESRIAFDSEVTGWDKHAVSRLSGNLGSQYSKEKPFFEILVNSARNSLDDPYCRPFHVSIHFNEEMLDKRRQTLMACKMKPGLESHFVFYAPSLMSPNQFLVQYPERLGPNSTRLLKALCYLQSTTLCAQKVGNCWIKQPMRGLLATLFVELITHRNDLEIEQAWDEAKRLYKDIQKCAAIPTIEGLIKDVKMTDEMKAAYEIAIEKQKTL
;
A
#
# COMPACT_ATOMS: atom_id res chain seq x y z
N MET A 1 39.02 53.24 -26.20
CA MET A 1 40.08 53.07 -25.19
C MET A 1 39.42 52.63 -23.90
N ASN A 2 39.87 51.52 -23.33
CA ASN A 2 39.50 51.03 -21.98
C ASN A 2 40.12 51.96 -20.91
N PRO A 3 39.55 52.05 -19.70
CA PRO A 3 40.00 51.11 -18.67
C PRO A 3 38.96 50.59 -17.65
N LEU A 4 39.22 49.36 -17.24
CA LEU A 4 39.22 48.82 -15.86
C LEU A 4 37.92 48.54 -15.09
N PHE A 5 37.71 47.24 -14.93
CA PHE A 5 37.10 46.49 -13.81
C PHE A 5 37.03 47.21 -12.44
N SER A 6 35.86 47.12 -11.81
CA SER A 6 35.75 46.79 -10.39
C SER A 6 34.50 45.93 -10.15
N SER A 7 34.72 44.67 -9.76
CA SER A 7 33.69 43.73 -9.33
C SER A 7 33.14 44.13 -7.96
N SER A 8 31.84 44.45 -7.90
CA SER A 8 31.09 44.47 -6.64
C SER A 8 30.26 43.20 -6.59
N ALA A 9 30.72 42.23 -5.81
CA ALA A 9 29.99 41.00 -5.54
C ALA A 9 28.67 41.36 -4.83
N VAL A 10 27.54 41.08 -5.49
CA VAL A 10 26.23 41.06 -4.83
C VAL A 10 26.18 39.78 -4.02
N ALA A 11 26.33 39.92 -2.70
CA ALA A 11 26.13 38.85 -1.75
C ALA A 11 24.66 38.41 -1.79
N THR A 12 24.41 37.20 -2.28
CA THR A 12 23.16 36.48 -2.04
C THR A 12 23.12 36.07 -0.56
N PRO A 13 22.06 36.39 0.20
CA PRO A 13 21.89 35.82 1.52
C PRO A 13 21.50 34.34 1.37
N SER A 14 22.45 33.45 1.63
CA SER A 14 22.18 32.05 1.89
C SER A 14 21.48 31.92 3.25
N THR A 15 20.15 31.88 3.25
CA THR A 15 19.40 31.41 4.41
C THR A 15 19.34 29.89 4.38
N SER A 16 20.47 29.26 4.69
CA SER A 16 20.51 27.91 5.23
C SER A 16 20.11 27.97 6.70
N LEU A 17 18.96 27.40 7.05
CA LEU A 17 18.55 27.16 8.43
C LEU A 17 17.76 25.84 8.50
N PRO A 18 17.74 25.15 9.65
CA PRO A 18 18.54 23.93 9.81
C PRO A 18 17.68 22.77 10.32
N TYR A 19 17.64 21.66 9.58
CA TYR A 19 17.27 20.36 10.15
C TYR A 19 18.16 19.28 9.54
N SER A 20 19.44 19.34 9.88
CA SER A 20 20.23 18.12 9.95
C SER A 20 19.69 17.31 11.14
N LEU A 21 18.87 16.29 10.88
CA LEU A 21 18.94 15.11 11.73
C LEU A 21 20.43 14.76 11.85
N PRO A 22 20.97 14.51 13.06
CA PRO A 22 22.40 14.28 13.18
C PRO A 22 22.74 13.09 12.29
N GLU A 23 23.49 13.30 11.20
CA GLU A 23 23.96 12.23 10.32
C GLU A 23 24.69 11.14 11.12
N LYS A 24 25.21 11.48 12.30
CA LYS A 24 25.77 10.55 13.28
C LYS A 24 24.74 9.68 14.00
N ALA A 25 23.51 10.13 14.25
CA ALA A 25 22.45 9.30 14.83
C ALA A 25 21.91 8.28 13.81
N ALA A 26 21.80 8.68 12.54
CA ALA A 26 21.45 7.77 11.45
C ALA A 26 22.62 6.86 11.02
N ALA A 27 23.88 7.26 11.18
CA ALA A 27 25.03 6.39 10.87
C ALA A 27 25.40 5.43 12.01
N MET A 28 25.18 5.82 13.28
CA MET A 28 25.48 4.95 14.44
C MET A 28 24.49 3.79 14.61
N VAL A 29 23.24 3.92 14.15
CA VAL A 29 22.25 2.83 14.22
C VAL A 29 22.52 1.73 13.18
N PHE A 30 23.21 2.04 12.07
CA PHE A 30 23.36 1.11 10.96
C PHE A 30 24.71 0.39 10.89
N HIS A 31 25.74 0.89 11.59
CA HIS A 31 27.05 0.20 11.67
C HIS A 31 27.16 -0.86 12.79
N GLN A 32 26.13 -1.02 13.63
CA GLN A 32 26.10 -2.02 14.71
C GLN A 32 25.21 -3.24 14.45
N LEU A 33 24.55 -3.35 13.29
CA LEU A 33 23.66 -4.47 13.02
C LEU A 33 24.30 -5.41 11.99
N ASP A 34 25.40 -6.00 12.40
CA ASP A 34 25.80 -7.33 11.92
C ASP A 34 24.64 -8.31 12.15
N HIS A 35 24.52 -9.30 11.27
CA HIS A 35 23.33 -10.14 11.01
C HIS A 35 22.83 -11.05 12.17
N THR A 36 22.97 -10.68 13.45
CA THR A 36 22.72 -11.60 14.58
C THR A 36 21.94 -11.07 15.79
N GLU A 37 21.63 -9.77 15.93
CA GLU A 37 21.19 -9.28 17.26
C GLU A 37 19.69 -9.06 17.49
N ASN A 38 18.83 -9.11 16.46
CA ASN A 38 17.38 -9.12 16.68
C ASN A 38 16.76 -10.32 15.97
N PRO A 39 16.41 -11.41 16.69
CA PRO A 39 15.72 -12.53 16.08
C PRO A 39 14.38 -12.04 15.48
N PRO A 40 13.94 -12.60 14.34
CA PRO A 40 12.60 -12.32 13.84
C PRO A 40 11.58 -12.65 14.93
N PHE A 41 10.67 -11.72 15.24
CA PHE A 41 9.65 -11.93 16.28
C PHE A 41 8.59 -12.95 15.86
N TRP A 42 8.57 -13.31 14.57
CA TRP A 42 7.79 -14.41 14.03
C TRP A 42 8.61 -15.20 13.01
N VAL A 43 8.60 -16.53 13.16
CA VAL A 43 9.15 -17.50 12.22
C VAL A 43 8.04 -18.50 11.89
N PRO A 44 7.80 -18.86 10.62
CA PRO A 44 6.77 -19.83 10.28
C PRO A 44 7.13 -21.21 10.81
N GLY A 45 6.20 -21.85 11.52
CA GLY A 45 6.37 -23.23 12.00
C GLY A 45 6.27 -24.30 10.91
N ASN A 46 5.68 -23.99 9.75
CA ASN A 46 5.32 -24.96 8.71
C ASN A 46 5.79 -24.54 7.29
N TRP A 47 7.06 -24.16 7.17
CA TRP A 47 7.65 -23.60 5.95
C TRP A 47 7.78 -24.62 4.80
N GLU A 48 7.79 -25.92 5.07
CA GLU A 48 7.89 -26.97 4.05
C GLU A 48 6.64 -27.09 3.18
N ALA A 49 5.49 -26.62 3.67
CA ALA A 49 4.20 -26.78 2.99
C ALA A 49 3.96 -25.75 1.86
N SER A 50 4.80 -24.71 1.75
CA SER A 50 4.82 -23.79 0.60
C SER A 50 6.23 -23.23 0.37
N PRO A 51 7.17 -24.05 -0.17
CA PRO A 51 8.58 -23.67 -0.27
C PRO A 51 8.81 -22.35 -1.03
N GLU A 52 8.01 -22.12 -2.07
CA GLU A 52 8.07 -20.90 -2.90
C GLU A 52 7.70 -19.62 -2.15
N LEU A 53 6.82 -19.70 -1.15
CA LEU A 53 6.46 -18.54 -0.33
C LEU A 53 7.32 -18.45 0.93
N SER A 54 7.86 -19.58 1.40
CA SER A 54 8.70 -19.66 2.59
C SER A 54 10.03 -18.91 2.46
N VAL A 55 10.61 -18.84 1.25
CA VAL A 55 11.80 -18.02 1.00
C VAL A 55 11.53 -16.54 1.30
N HIS A 56 10.27 -16.10 1.15
CA HIS A 56 9.85 -14.74 1.44
C HIS A 56 9.48 -14.51 2.91
N CYS A 57 9.35 -15.54 3.75
CA CYS A 57 9.10 -15.38 5.19
C CYS A 57 10.26 -14.72 5.94
N SER A 58 11.42 -14.61 5.29
CA SER A 58 12.57 -13.83 5.71
C SER A 58 12.39 -12.31 5.53
N ILE A 59 11.16 -11.81 5.30
CA ILE A 59 10.88 -10.37 5.20
C ILE A 59 11.65 -9.65 6.31
N ASP A 60 12.41 -8.64 5.91
CA ASP A 60 13.08 -7.76 6.85
C ASP A 60 12.02 -7.10 7.76
N GLN A 61 11.90 -7.62 8.98
CA GLN A 61 10.99 -7.12 10.02
C GLN A 61 11.55 -5.83 10.66
N ARG A 62 12.82 -5.48 10.43
CA ARG A 62 13.47 -4.32 11.06
C ARG A 62 12.72 -3.01 10.80
N PRO A 63 12.20 -2.70 9.59
CA PRO A 63 11.43 -1.48 9.38
C PRO A 63 10.14 -1.45 10.19
N ILE A 64 9.48 -2.60 10.39
CA ILE A 64 8.27 -2.67 11.23
C ILE A 64 8.63 -2.39 12.70
N ILE A 65 9.77 -2.91 13.17
CA ILE A 65 10.26 -2.71 14.54
C ILE A 65 10.73 -1.26 14.76
N VAL A 66 11.60 -0.75 13.88
CA VAL A 66 12.16 0.61 13.94
C VAL A 66 11.06 1.67 13.85
N TYR A 67 10.04 1.45 13.02
CA TYR A 67 8.90 2.36 12.86
C TYR A 67 7.65 1.88 13.61
N SER A 68 7.81 1.07 14.66
CA SER A 68 6.73 0.46 15.44
C SER A 68 5.68 1.47 15.92
N GLN A 69 6.07 2.63 16.46
CA GLN A 69 5.12 3.67 16.88
C GLN A 69 4.26 4.18 15.70
N ALA A 70 4.84 4.34 14.51
CA ALA A 70 4.13 4.76 13.31
C ALA A 70 3.20 3.64 12.77
N VAL A 71 3.64 2.38 12.86
CA VAL A 71 2.82 1.20 12.51
C VAL A 71 1.61 1.09 13.43
N ILE A 72 1.82 1.19 14.75
CA ILE A 72 0.76 1.08 15.77
C ILE A 72 -0.26 2.21 15.60
N SER A 73 0.21 3.46 15.55
CA SER A 73 -0.66 4.64 15.36
C SER A 73 -1.41 4.61 14.02
N GLY A 74 -0.75 4.19 12.94
CA GLY A 74 -1.35 4.06 11.61
C GLY A 74 -2.40 2.94 11.52
N TYR A 75 -2.14 1.78 12.12
CA TYR A 75 -3.08 0.66 12.13
C TYR A 75 -4.33 0.98 12.97
N LEU A 76 -4.12 1.50 14.18
CA LEU A 76 -5.16 1.80 15.18
C LEU A 76 -5.89 3.13 14.92
N ASN A 77 -5.43 3.94 13.95
CA ASN A 77 -5.92 5.29 13.65
C ASN A 77 -5.82 6.24 14.86
N LEU A 78 -4.66 6.28 15.50
CA LEU A 78 -4.39 7.12 16.68
C LEU A 78 -3.40 8.23 16.33
N SER A 79 -3.60 9.43 16.88
CA SER A 79 -2.61 10.52 16.84
C SER A 79 -2.73 11.40 18.08
N GLY A 80 -1.62 12.05 18.45
CA GLY A 80 -1.57 13.04 19.55
C GLY A 80 -2.11 14.43 19.16
N ALA A 81 -2.44 14.64 17.88
CA ALA A 81 -3.05 15.85 17.35
C ALA A 81 -4.16 15.46 16.35
N ASP A 82 -5.26 16.20 16.36
CA ASP A 82 -6.27 16.12 15.29
C ASP A 82 -5.65 16.56 13.97
N GLY A 83 -5.83 15.76 12.92
CA GLY A 83 -5.22 15.99 11.61
C GLY A 83 -4.05 15.08 11.28
N TRP A 84 -3.61 15.15 10.03
CA TRP A 84 -2.65 14.23 9.44
C TRP A 84 -1.24 14.63 9.85
N SER A 85 -0.56 13.79 10.63
CA SER A 85 0.88 13.95 10.84
C SER A 85 1.63 13.60 9.55
N GLU A 86 2.62 14.41 9.16
CA GLU A 86 3.54 14.06 8.07
C GLU A 86 4.13 12.68 8.32
N GLY A 87 3.72 11.72 7.50
CA GLY A 87 4.00 10.30 7.69
C GLY A 87 5.03 9.85 6.67
N HIS A 88 6.25 9.74 7.15
CA HIS A 88 7.36 9.19 6.40
C HIS A 88 7.09 7.72 6.05
N ASP A 89 7.06 7.47 4.75
CA ASP A 89 7.40 6.20 4.11
C ASP A 89 6.31 5.11 4.04
N TYR A 90 5.52 5.16 2.96
CA TYR A 90 4.55 4.13 2.55
C TYR A 90 5.15 2.71 2.47
N ARG A 91 6.48 2.58 2.30
CA ARG A 91 7.19 1.28 2.26
C ARG A 91 7.04 0.53 3.59
N VAL A 92 6.91 1.25 4.70
CA VAL A 92 6.64 0.65 6.02
C VAL A 92 5.24 0.03 6.06
N GLY A 93 4.24 0.73 5.52
CA GLY A 93 2.86 0.22 5.45
C GLY A 93 2.72 -1.00 4.55
N GLU A 94 3.42 -0.98 3.42
CA GLU A 94 3.56 -2.13 2.54
C GLU A 94 4.25 -3.31 3.23
N ALA A 95 5.42 -3.08 3.87
CA ALA A 95 6.15 -4.12 4.57
C ALA A 95 5.30 -4.78 5.66
N PHE A 96 4.58 -3.95 6.42
CA PHE A 96 3.61 -4.41 7.42
C PHE A 96 2.50 -5.24 6.78
N THR A 97 1.90 -4.78 5.67
CA THR A 97 0.83 -5.51 4.97
C THR A 97 1.32 -6.86 4.44
N ARG A 98 2.53 -6.90 3.86
CA ARG A 98 3.17 -8.12 3.36
C ARG A 98 3.46 -9.10 4.49
N PHE A 99 3.94 -8.60 5.63
CA PHE A 99 4.21 -9.40 6.82
C PHE A 99 2.94 -10.06 7.37
N ILE A 100 1.86 -9.29 7.60
CA ILE A 100 0.61 -9.85 8.14
C ILE A 100 -0.04 -10.85 7.18
N LEU A 101 0.16 -10.69 5.87
CA LEU A 101 -0.33 -11.64 4.86
C LEU A 101 0.40 -12.98 4.92
N LEU A 102 1.73 -12.97 4.94
CA LEU A 102 2.52 -14.18 5.08
C LEU A 102 2.20 -14.87 6.40
N ARG A 103 2.17 -14.11 7.49
CA ARG A 103 1.82 -14.63 8.81
C ARG A 103 0.47 -15.34 8.81
N TYR A 104 -0.57 -14.65 8.34
CA TYR A 104 -1.91 -15.24 8.26
C TYR A 104 -1.94 -16.50 7.39
N TYR A 105 -1.32 -16.48 6.22
CA TYR A 105 -1.30 -17.63 5.33
C TYR A 105 -0.65 -18.85 5.98
N PHE A 106 0.55 -18.72 6.57
CA PHE A 106 1.22 -19.86 7.19
C PHE A 106 0.52 -20.34 8.47
N GLU A 107 -0.15 -19.45 9.22
CA GLU A 107 -0.93 -19.83 10.41
C GLU A 107 -2.28 -20.48 10.07
N LYS A 108 -2.83 -20.23 8.87
CA LYS A 108 -4.19 -20.65 8.49
C LYS A 108 -4.28 -21.49 7.22
N MET A 109 -3.17 -21.81 6.56
CA MET A 109 -3.17 -22.41 5.22
C MET A 109 -4.00 -23.69 5.08
N ASP A 110 -4.09 -24.49 6.15
CA ASP A 110 -4.87 -25.73 6.17
C ASP A 110 -6.39 -25.46 6.30
N ASP A 111 -6.77 -24.30 6.85
CA ASP A 111 -8.16 -23.88 7.05
C ASP A 111 -8.72 -23.04 5.87
N LEU A 112 -7.87 -22.62 4.92
CA LEU A 112 -8.27 -21.68 3.86
C LEU A 112 -9.24 -22.28 2.82
N GLY A 113 -9.27 -23.60 2.68
CA GLY A 113 -10.11 -24.30 1.70
C GLY A 113 -9.98 -23.70 0.29
N ALA A 114 -11.13 -23.38 -0.33
CA ALA A 114 -11.18 -22.80 -1.68
C ALA A 114 -10.50 -21.42 -1.82
N ASN A 115 -10.21 -20.72 -0.71
CA ASN A 115 -9.54 -19.43 -0.72
C ASN A 115 -8.01 -19.52 -0.69
N LYS A 116 -7.43 -20.73 -0.60
CA LYS A 116 -5.98 -20.91 -0.56
C LYS A 116 -5.28 -20.23 -1.74
N ILE A 117 -5.79 -20.46 -2.96
CA ILE A 117 -5.24 -19.83 -4.18
C ILE A 117 -5.38 -18.31 -4.16
N VAL A 118 -6.49 -17.77 -3.64
CA VAL A 118 -6.71 -16.32 -3.52
C VAL A 118 -5.66 -15.70 -2.61
N MET A 119 -5.35 -16.35 -1.48
CA MET A 119 -4.33 -15.89 -0.55
C MET A 119 -2.93 -15.95 -1.15
N GLU A 120 -2.56 -17.05 -1.81
CA GLU A 120 -1.27 -17.19 -2.49
C GLU A 120 -1.08 -16.10 -3.56
N LYS A 121 -2.11 -15.82 -4.37
CA LYS A 121 -2.09 -14.77 -5.39
C LYS A 121 -2.03 -13.37 -4.78
N SER A 122 -2.76 -13.16 -3.70
CA SER A 122 -2.72 -11.89 -2.95
C SER A 122 -1.35 -11.64 -2.34
N ILE A 123 -0.66 -12.66 -1.82
CA ILE A 123 0.72 -12.54 -1.36
C ILE A 123 1.65 -12.14 -2.51
N ARG A 124 1.57 -12.85 -3.65
CA ARG A 124 2.40 -12.55 -4.83
C ARG A 124 2.20 -11.13 -5.37
N ALA A 125 1.01 -10.55 -5.20
CA ALA A 125 0.76 -9.15 -5.55
C ALA A 125 1.63 -8.15 -4.76
N TYR A 126 2.06 -8.50 -3.53
CA TYR A 126 2.91 -7.70 -2.65
C TYR A 126 4.38 -8.18 -2.60
N LEU A 127 4.71 -9.33 -3.18
CA LEU A 127 6.09 -9.84 -3.19
C LEU A 127 6.98 -9.17 -4.26
N LYS A 128 6.36 -8.60 -5.30
CA LYS A 128 7.08 -7.98 -6.44
C LYS A 128 7.48 -6.54 -6.23
N SER A 129 7.04 -5.96 -5.12
CA SER A 129 7.36 -4.61 -4.75
C SER A 129 8.63 -4.55 -3.90
N SER A 130 9.30 -3.40 -3.89
CA SER A 130 10.71 -3.23 -3.49
C SER A 130 11.25 -4.23 -2.45
N PRO A 131 12.25 -5.06 -2.79
CA PRO A 131 12.94 -5.86 -1.78
C PRO A 131 13.77 -5.00 -0.82
N ASN A 132 14.09 -3.76 -1.21
CA ASN A 132 15.02 -2.90 -0.49
C ASN A 132 14.28 -1.78 0.25
N ILE A 133 14.01 -2.02 1.53
CA ILE A 133 13.81 -0.94 2.50
C ILE A 133 15.18 -0.37 2.94
N GLN A 134 16.28 -1.08 2.66
CA GLN A 134 17.65 -0.69 3.02
C GLN A 134 18.21 0.50 2.22
N THR A 135 17.63 0.90 1.08
CA THR A 135 18.06 2.11 0.36
C THR A 135 17.09 3.25 0.64
N PHE A 136 17.41 4.06 1.66
CA PHE A 136 16.84 5.40 1.89
C PHE A 136 17.27 6.43 0.83
N PHE A 137 18.19 6.05 -0.07
CA PHE A 137 18.63 6.82 -1.23
C PHE A 137 17.77 6.53 -2.47
N PRO A 138 17.72 7.46 -3.46
CA PRO A 138 17.04 7.22 -4.73
C PRO A 138 17.74 6.07 -5.47
N GLY A 139 17.30 4.85 -5.21
CA GLY A 139 17.60 3.70 -6.03
C GLY A 139 16.92 3.85 -7.38
N SER A 140 17.51 3.24 -8.40
CA SER A 140 16.86 3.06 -9.69
C SER A 140 15.45 2.49 -9.49
N PRO A 141 14.43 3.02 -10.19
CA PRO A 141 13.08 2.48 -10.08
C PRO A 141 13.10 0.97 -10.33
N ILE A 142 12.32 0.25 -9.52
CA ILE A 142 12.15 -1.18 -9.63
C ILE A 142 11.39 -1.45 -10.92
N LYS A 143 12.13 -2.04 -11.86
CA LYS A 143 11.52 -2.76 -12.97
C LYS A 143 10.77 -3.93 -12.33
N ASP A 144 9.49 -4.11 -12.66
CA ASP A 144 8.63 -5.27 -12.30
C ASP A 144 7.46 -5.03 -11.32
N HIS A 145 6.89 -3.83 -11.27
CA HIS A 145 5.58 -3.58 -10.64
C HIS A 145 4.37 -4.21 -11.39
N ARG A 146 4.61 -5.15 -12.30
CA ARG A 146 3.59 -5.74 -13.20
C ARG A 146 3.08 -7.09 -12.68
N PRO A 147 1.78 -7.40 -12.90
CA PRO A 147 1.19 -8.69 -12.58
C PRO A 147 1.67 -9.77 -13.57
N THR A 148 2.77 -10.47 -13.28
CA THR A 148 3.19 -11.65 -14.08
C THR A 148 2.72 -13.00 -13.51
N GLU A 149 2.36 -13.05 -12.23
CA GLU A 149 1.99 -14.30 -11.52
C GLU A 149 0.67 -14.19 -10.75
N SER A 150 0.11 -13.00 -10.66
CA SER A 150 -1.17 -12.64 -10.03
C SER A 150 -2.00 -11.83 -11.04
N ARG A 151 -3.30 -11.63 -10.80
CA ARG A 151 -4.13 -10.74 -11.65
C ARG A 151 -3.75 -9.28 -11.43
N ILE A 152 -3.30 -8.96 -10.23
CA ILE A 152 -3.02 -7.62 -9.74
C ILE A 152 -1.67 -7.57 -9.02
N ALA A 153 -0.98 -6.44 -9.11
CA ALA A 153 0.28 -6.19 -8.43
C ALA A 153 0.25 -4.82 -7.75
N PHE A 154 0.90 -4.72 -6.61
CA PHE A 154 1.07 -3.49 -5.86
C PHE A 154 2.29 -2.72 -6.38
N ASP A 155 2.10 -1.43 -6.67
CA ASP A 155 3.16 -0.56 -7.18
C ASP A 155 3.71 0.30 -6.06
N SER A 156 4.94 -0.01 -5.69
CA SER A 156 5.67 0.65 -4.62
C SER A 156 6.13 2.07 -4.91
N GLU A 157 6.12 2.51 -6.17
CA GLU A 157 6.71 3.79 -6.53
C GLU A 157 5.73 4.95 -6.48
N VAL A 158 4.43 4.66 -6.56
CA VAL A 158 3.38 5.66 -6.44
C VAL A 158 2.97 5.75 -4.98
N THR A 159 3.40 6.85 -4.35
CA THR A 159 3.37 7.01 -2.89
C THR A 159 2.33 8.02 -2.43
N GLY A 160 1.83 8.89 -3.33
CA GLY A 160 0.84 9.91 -3.03
C GLY A 160 1.37 11.32 -3.30
N TRP A 161 0.88 12.31 -2.55
CA TRP A 161 1.29 13.71 -2.64
C TRP A 161 1.51 14.29 -1.23
N ASP A 162 1.73 15.59 -1.12
CA ASP A 162 1.98 16.22 0.19
C ASP A 162 0.93 15.81 1.24
N LYS A 163 1.41 15.26 2.36
CA LYS A 163 0.63 14.78 3.54
C LYS A 163 -0.35 13.62 3.31
N HIS A 164 -0.52 13.11 2.10
CA HIS A 164 -1.49 12.05 1.81
C HIS A 164 -0.87 10.89 1.03
N ALA A 165 -0.99 9.69 1.61
CA ALA A 165 -0.65 8.45 0.95
C ALA A 165 -1.68 8.10 -0.12
N VAL A 166 -1.20 7.60 -1.26
CA VAL A 166 -2.02 6.88 -2.25
C VAL A 166 -1.33 5.56 -2.51
N SER A 167 -2.08 4.46 -2.39
CA SER A 167 -1.60 3.17 -2.87
C SER A 167 -2.07 2.95 -4.29
N ARG A 168 -1.18 2.41 -5.13
CA ARG A 168 -1.50 2.05 -6.50
C ARG A 168 -1.43 0.54 -6.68
N LEU A 169 -2.46 -0.01 -7.29
CA LEU A 169 -2.47 -1.38 -7.78
C LEU A 169 -2.61 -1.33 -9.31
N SER A 170 -1.93 -2.23 -10.01
CA SER A 170 -2.11 -2.40 -11.45
C SER A 170 -2.37 -3.85 -11.80
N GLY A 171 -3.26 -4.09 -12.76
CA GLY A 171 -3.69 -5.43 -13.12
C GLY A 171 -3.99 -5.60 -14.60
N ASN A 172 -3.92 -6.82 -15.11
CA ASN A 172 -4.28 -7.12 -16.50
C ASN A 172 -5.77 -7.51 -16.58
N LEU A 173 -6.51 -6.98 -17.56
CA LEU A 173 -7.92 -7.37 -17.76
C LEU A 173 -8.06 -8.74 -18.43
N GLY A 174 -7.07 -9.14 -19.23
CA GLY A 174 -6.99 -10.47 -19.82
C GLY A 174 -6.62 -11.53 -18.77
N SER A 175 -6.91 -12.79 -19.09
CA SER A 175 -6.59 -13.94 -18.23
C SER A 175 -5.10 -14.17 -18.04
N GLN A 176 -4.28 -13.74 -19.00
CA GLN A 176 -2.82 -13.80 -18.99
C GLN A 176 -2.23 -12.41 -19.28
N TYR A 177 -1.04 -12.17 -18.75
CA TYR A 177 -0.31 -10.94 -19.00
C TYR A 177 -0.02 -10.75 -20.49
N SER A 178 -0.30 -9.55 -20.99
CA SER A 178 0.03 -9.14 -22.36
C SER A 178 0.16 -7.62 -22.41
N LYS A 179 1.27 -7.14 -23.00
CA LYS A 179 1.60 -5.71 -23.10
C LYS A 179 0.62 -4.92 -23.97
N GLU A 180 0.09 -5.57 -24.99
CA GLU A 180 -0.85 -5.02 -25.98
C GLU A 180 -2.30 -4.99 -25.47
N LYS A 181 -2.60 -5.72 -24.39
CA LYS A 181 -3.96 -5.86 -23.85
C LYS A 181 -4.26 -4.79 -22.80
N PRO A 182 -5.55 -4.48 -22.59
CA PRO A 182 -5.95 -3.52 -21.57
C PRO A 182 -5.52 -3.90 -20.14
N PHE A 183 -5.17 -2.87 -19.38
CA PHE A 183 -4.84 -2.93 -17.96
C PHE A 183 -5.83 -2.09 -17.14
N PHE A 184 -6.02 -2.46 -15.89
CA PHE A 184 -6.69 -1.62 -14.91
C PHE A 184 -5.68 -1.07 -13.89
N GLU A 185 -5.93 0.15 -13.42
CA GLU A 185 -5.24 0.80 -12.32
C GLU A 185 -6.26 1.07 -11.22
N ILE A 186 -5.90 0.77 -9.97
CA ILE A 186 -6.69 1.13 -8.79
C ILE A 186 -5.84 2.04 -7.93
N LEU A 187 -6.30 3.27 -7.74
CA LEU A 187 -5.74 4.21 -6.77
C LEU A 187 -6.58 4.16 -5.51
N VAL A 188 -5.92 3.94 -4.37
CA VAL A 188 -6.55 3.80 -3.06
C VAL A 188 -6.20 5.01 -2.20
N ASN A 189 -7.22 5.79 -1.82
CA ASN A 189 -7.07 6.94 -0.93
C ASN A 189 -8.32 7.16 -0.09
N SER A 190 -8.18 7.11 1.23
CA SER A 190 -9.28 7.23 2.20
C SER A 190 -9.82 8.64 2.45
N ALA A 191 -9.26 9.68 1.83
CA ALA A 191 -9.66 11.08 2.00
C ALA A 191 -10.13 11.73 0.68
N ARG A 192 -10.41 10.92 -0.36
CA ARG A 192 -10.71 11.40 -1.72
C ARG A 192 -11.86 12.42 -1.80
N ASN A 193 -12.85 12.37 -0.91
CA ASN A 193 -14.14 13.03 -1.15
C ASN A 193 -14.57 14.09 -0.12
N SER A 194 -14.01 14.15 1.10
CA SER A 194 -14.39 15.18 2.10
C SER A 194 -13.52 15.09 3.37
N LEU A 195 -13.28 16.23 4.02
CA LEU A 195 -12.75 16.29 5.39
C LEU A 195 -13.82 15.90 6.43
N ASP A 196 -15.10 16.17 6.11
CA ASP A 196 -16.20 16.11 7.08
C ASP A 196 -17.03 14.83 6.99
N ASP A 197 -17.06 14.15 5.84
CA ASP A 197 -17.81 12.89 5.69
C ASP A 197 -17.16 11.74 6.50
N PRO A 198 -17.90 11.03 7.37
CA PRO A 198 -17.40 9.84 8.05
C PRO A 198 -17.12 8.66 7.10
N TYR A 199 -17.61 8.71 5.86
CA TYR A 199 -17.40 7.71 4.82
C TYR A 199 -16.65 8.28 3.62
N CYS A 200 -16.00 7.40 2.86
CA CYS A 200 -15.26 7.74 1.65
C CYS A 200 -15.50 6.68 0.57
N ARG A 201 -15.26 7.03 -0.70
CA ARG A 201 -15.12 6.06 -1.80
C ARG A 201 -13.63 5.92 -2.11
N PRO A 202 -12.92 5.00 -1.45
CA PRO A 202 -11.47 5.03 -1.43
C PRO A 202 -10.85 4.55 -2.73
N PHE A 203 -11.59 3.81 -3.55
CA PHE A 203 -11.09 3.21 -4.78
C PHE A 203 -11.45 4.10 -5.98
N HIS A 204 -10.42 4.56 -6.69
CA HIS A 204 -10.56 5.11 -8.03
C HIS A 204 -10.00 4.11 -9.03
N VAL A 205 -10.81 3.71 -10.01
CA VAL A 205 -10.41 2.73 -11.01
C VAL A 205 -10.34 3.40 -12.38
N SER A 206 -9.24 3.17 -13.10
CA SER A 206 -9.06 3.60 -14.48
C SER A 206 -8.59 2.45 -15.36
N ILE A 207 -8.97 2.47 -16.63
CA ILE A 207 -8.59 1.49 -17.64
C ILE A 207 -7.61 2.14 -18.64
N HIS A 208 -6.56 1.40 -18.96
CA HIS A 208 -5.51 1.79 -19.91
C HIS A 208 -5.48 0.76 -21.04
N PHE A 209 -5.35 1.19 -22.30
CA PHE A 209 -5.46 0.27 -23.44
C PHE A 209 -4.31 -0.73 -23.55
N ASN A 210 -3.15 -0.38 -23.01
CA ASN A 210 -1.93 -1.17 -23.08
C ASN A 210 -0.95 -0.76 -21.97
N GLU A 211 0.17 -1.47 -21.88
CA GLU A 211 1.23 -1.22 -20.91
C GLU A 211 1.88 0.15 -21.09
N GLU A 212 2.08 0.62 -22.32
CA GLU A 212 2.72 1.91 -22.60
C GLU A 212 1.94 3.08 -21.99
N MET A 213 0.61 3.08 -22.13
CA MET A 213 -0.26 4.09 -21.52
C MET A 213 -0.23 4.04 -19.98
N LEU A 214 -0.18 2.82 -19.43
CA LEU A 214 -0.07 2.60 -17.99
C LEU A 214 1.28 3.12 -17.44
N ASP A 215 2.37 2.96 -18.20
CA ASP A 215 3.69 3.45 -17.84
C ASP A 215 3.79 4.97 -17.89
N LYS A 216 3.28 5.59 -18.96
CA LYS A 216 3.17 7.07 -19.03
C LYS A 216 2.36 7.61 -17.85
N ARG A 217 1.28 6.91 -17.49
CA ARG A 217 0.46 7.26 -16.33
C ARG A 217 1.26 7.19 -15.04
N ARG A 218 1.98 6.10 -14.80
CA ARG A 218 2.84 5.94 -13.62
C ARG A 218 3.89 7.03 -13.51
N GLN A 219 4.62 7.33 -14.59
CA GLN A 219 5.63 8.39 -14.61
C GLN A 219 5.03 9.75 -14.20
N THR A 220 3.82 10.05 -14.71
CA THR A 220 3.08 11.26 -14.35
C THR A 220 2.72 11.29 -12.86
N LEU A 221 2.25 10.17 -12.31
CA LEU A 221 1.91 10.05 -10.88
C LEU A 221 3.14 10.20 -9.98
N MET A 222 4.27 9.57 -10.34
CA MET A 222 5.52 9.66 -9.58
C MET A 222 6.06 11.09 -9.50
N ALA A 223 5.86 11.89 -10.56
CA ALA A 223 6.25 13.30 -10.59
C ALA A 223 5.41 14.22 -9.67
N CYS A 224 4.35 13.69 -9.03
CA CYS A 224 3.51 14.44 -8.09
C CYS A 224 3.97 14.32 -6.63
N LYS A 225 5.02 13.53 -6.36
CA LYS A 225 5.62 13.45 -5.02
C LYS A 225 6.04 14.86 -4.59
N MET A 226 5.56 15.32 -3.43
CA MET A 226 5.78 16.67 -2.87
C MET A 226 4.95 17.82 -3.47
N LYS A 227 4.04 17.57 -4.42
CA LYS A 227 3.13 18.62 -4.89
C LYS A 227 1.96 18.83 -3.92
N PRO A 228 1.41 20.05 -3.82
CA PRO A 228 0.21 20.31 -3.04
C PRO A 228 -0.97 19.45 -3.48
N GLY A 229 -1.90 19.17 -2.55
CA GLY A 229 -3.05 18.31 -2.81
C GLY A 229 -3.98 18.84 -3.91
N LEU A 230 -4.18 20.16 -4.01
CA LEU A 230 -5.03 20.75 -5.04
C LEU A 230 -4.54 20.45 -6.47
N GLU A 231 -3.23 20.53 -6.70
CA GLU A 231 -2.63 20.23 -8.01
C GLU A 231 -2.59 18.73 -8.27
N SER A 232 -2.16 17.96 -7.27
CA SER A 232 -2.02 16.50 -7.39
C SER A 232 -3.37 15.83 -7.59
N HIS A 233 -4.44 16.32 -6.97
CA HIS A 233 -5.76 15.71 -7.06
C HIS A 233 -6.28 15.63 -8.50
N PHE A 234 -6.09 16.69 -9.30
CA PHE A 234 -6.47 16.68 -10.72
C PHE A 234 -5.62 15.72 -11.54
N VAL A 235 -4.36 15.49 -11.15
CA VAL A 235 -3.52 14.50 -11.81
C VAL A 235 -3.97 13.09 -11.43
N PHE A 236 -4.17 12.79 -10.15
CA PHE A 236 -4.54 11.46 -9.66
C PHE A 236 -5.94 11.02 -10.10
N TYR A 237 -6.90 11.95 -10.17
CA TYR A 237 -8.30 11.63 -10.45
C TYR A 237 -8.86 12.41 -11.64
N ALA A 238 -8.02 12.61 -12.66
CA ALA A 238 -8.39 13.35 -13.86
C ALA A 238 -9.70 12.81 -14.48
N PRO A 239 -10.68 13.67 -14.81
CA PRO A 239 -11.93 13.24 -15.45
C PRO A 239 -11.74 12.57 -16.81
N SER A 240 -10.58 12.80 -17.45
CA SER A 240 -10.20 12.18 -18.73
C SER A 240 -9.78 10.71 -18.60
N LEU A 241 -9.61 10.18 -17.38
CA LEU A 241 -9.30 8.76 -17.17
C LEU A 241 -10.53 7.92 -17.51
N MET A 242 -10.30 6.86 -18.28
CA MET A 242 -11.36 5.96 -18.72
C MET A 242 -11.82 5.09 -17.56
N SER A 243 -13.07 5.24 -17.14
CA SER A 243 -13.66 4.40 -16.09
C SER A 243 -13.98 2.98 -16.60
N PRO A 244 -14.09 1.98 -15.70
CA PRO A 244 -14.51 0.63 -16.08
C PRO A 244 -15.85 0.59 -16.84
N ASN A 245 -16.82 1.41 -16.44
CA ASN A 245 -18.13 1.47 -17.09
C ASN A 245 -18.06 2.08 -18.50
N GLN A 246 -17.25 3.13 -18.68
CA GLN A 246 -17.02 3.69 -20.02
C GLN A 246 -16.35 2.66 -20.93
N PHE A 247 -15.35 1.93 -20.43
CA PHE A 247 -14.68 0.88 -21.21
C PHE A 247 -15.65 -0.24 -21.61
N LEU A 248 -16.49 -0.70 -20.67
CA LEU A 248 -17.52 -1.73 -20.90
C LEU A 248 -18.49 -1.35 -22.03
N VAL A 249 -18.91 -0.08 -22.08
CA VAL A 249 -19.88 0.41 -23.06
C VAL A 249 -19.24 0.69 -24.41
N GLN A 250 -18.03 1.26 -24.43
CA GLN A 250 -17.39 1.73 -25.66
C GLN A 250 -16.59 0.64 -26.39
N TYR A 251 -16.10 -0.38 -25.68
CA TYR A 251 -15.23 -1.43 -26.24
C TYR A 251 -15.67 -2.87 -25.87
N PRO A 252 -16.97 -3.23 -26.00
CA PRO A 252 -17.45 -4.56 -25.64
C PRO A 252 -16.79 -5.67 -26.47
N GLU A 253 -16.39 -5.38 -27.71
CA GLU A 253 -15.73 -6.32 -28.62
C GLU A 253 -14.33 -6.73 -28.15
N ARG A 254 -13.72 -5.96 -27.24
CA ARG A 254 -12.40 -6.29 -26.67
C ARG A 254 -12.48 -7.18 -25.44
N LEU A 255 -13.67 -7.60 -25.03
CA LEU A 255 -13.91 -8.25 -23.75
C LEU A 255 -14.42 -9.69 -23.91
N GLY A 256 -13.67 -10.64 -23.36
CA GLY A 256 -14.17 -11.99 -23.10
C GLY A 256 -14.98 -12.07 -21.80
N PRO A 257 -15.71 -13.16 -21.55
CA PRO A 257 -16.59 -13.30 -20.38
C PRO A 257 -15.91 -13.00 -19.03
N ASN A 258 -14.69 -13.52 -18.84
CA ASN A 258 -13.92 -13.30 -17.60
C ASN A 258 -13.51 -11.83 -17.42
N SER A 259 -13.07 -11.17 -18.51
CA SER A 259 -12.71 -9.75 -18.49
C SER A 259 -13.93 -8.86 -18.26
N THR A 260 -15.09 -9.23 -18.82
CA THR A 260 -16.37 -8.56 -18.57
C THR A 260 -16.80 -8.69 -17.11
N ARG A 261 -16.70 -9.88 -16.52
CA ARG A 261 -17.01 -10.10 -15.09
C ARG A 261 -16.07 -9.29 -14.19
N LEU A 262 -14.77 -9.28 -14.48
CA LEU A 262 -13.80 -8.47 -13.75
C LEU A 262 -14.11 -6.96 -13.87
N LEU A 263 -14.42 -6.45 -15.06
CA LEU A 263 -14.77 -5.03 -15.25
C LEU A 263 -16.05 -4.63 -14.51
N LYS A 264 -17.07 -5.50 -14.49
CA LYS A 264 -18.28 -5.28 -13.67
C LYS A 264 -17.94 -5.25 -12.18
N ALA A 265 -17.06 -6.14 -11.72
CA ALA A 265 -16.58 -6.12 -10.35
C ALA A 265 -15.79 -4.84 -10.04
N LEU A 266 -14.96 -4.35 -10.96
CA LEU A 266 -14.26 -3.07 -10.80
C LEU A 266 -15.21 -1.87 -10.77
N CYS A 267 -16.31 -1.89 -11.54
CA CYS A 267 -17.39 -0.89 -11.41
C CYS A 267 -17.99 -0.91 -10.00
N TYR A 268 -18.28 -2.10 -9.48
CA TYR A 268 -18.78 -2.29 -8.13
C TYR A 268 -17.80 -1.76 -7.08
N LEU A 269 -16.51 -2.13 -7.18
CA LEU A 269 -15.47 -1.66 -6.26
C LEU A 269 -15.41 -0.11 -6.19
N GLN A 270 -15.51 0.56 -7.35
CA GLN A 270 -15.49 2.02 -7.42
C GLN A 270 -16.70 2.70 -6.75
N SER A 271 -17.85 2.02 -6.63
CA SER A 271 -19.04 2.55 -5.96
C SER A 271 -19.06 2.27 -4.45
N THR A 272 -18.20 1.37 -3.95
CA THR A 272 -18.15 1.03 -2.52
C THR A 272 -17.76 2.19 -1.63
N THR A 273 -18.35 2.22 -0.44
CA THR A 273 -18.05 3.18 0.63
C THR A 273 -17.41 2.48 1.82
N LEU A 274 -16.38 3.08 2.41
CA LEU A 274 -15.72 2.63 3.63
C LEU A 274 -15.61 3.81 4.61
N CYS A 275 -15.48 3.54 5.91
CA CYS A 275 -15.19 4.58 6.90
C CYS A 275 -13.93 5.38 6.47
N ALA A 276 -14.02 6.70 6.50
CA ALA A 276 -12.89 7.58 6.23
C ALA A 276 -11.84 7.40 7.34
N GLN A 277 -10.56 7.36 6.96
CA GLN A 277 -9.49 7.51 7.94
C GLN A 277 -9.23 9.01 8.07
N LYS A 278 -9.54 9.57 9.24
CA LYS A 278 -9.35 11.00 9.54
C LYS A 278 -8.17 11.28 10.48
N VAL A 279 -7.66 10.22 11.11
CA VAL A 279 -6.71 10.28 12.22
C VAL A 279 -5.65 9.18 12.03
N GLY A 280 -4.43 9.46 12.50
CA GLY A 280 -3.29 8.55 12.43
C GLY A 280 -2.58 8.53 11.09
N ASN A 281 -1.65 7.58 10.94
CA ASN A 281 -0.74 7.51 9.80
C ASN A 281 -1.37 6.77 8.60
N CYS A 282 -1.83 7.53 7.61
CA CYS A 282 -2.42 6.97 6.38
C CYS A 282 -1.45 6.14 5.53
N TRP A 283 -0.14 6.36 5.68
CA TRP A 283 0.90 5.65 4.95
C TRP A 283 0.97 4.16 5.33
N ILE A 284 0.43 3.80 6.50
CA ILE A 284 0.23 2.40 6.93
C ILE A 284 -1.10 1.84 6.42
N LYS A 285 -2.16 2.65 6.49
CA LYS A 285 -3.53 2.17 6.22
C LYS A 285 -3.84 2.01 4.74
N GLN A 286 -3.29 2.85 3.85
CA GLN A 286 -3.60 2.73 2.42
C GLN A 286 -3.12 1.41 1.81
N PRO A 287 -1.90 0.91 2.10
CA PRO A 287 -1.50 -0.43 1.66
C PRO A 287 -2.44 -1.53 2.16
N MET A 288 -2.91 -1.44 3.41
CA MET A 288 -3.90 -2.39 3.94
C MET A 288 -5.26 -2.29 3.23
N ARG A 289 -5.72 -1.10 2.84
CA ARG A 289 -6.93 -0.96 2.01
C ARG A 289 -6.69 -1.49 0.59
N GLY A 290 -5.47 -1.35 0.08
CA GLY A 290 -5.01 -2.02 -1.13
C GLY A 290 -5.20 -3.53 -1.04
N LEU A 291 -4.92 -4.14 0.11
CA LEU A 291 -5.12 -5.58 0.30
C LEU A 291 -6.60 -5.97 0.14
N LEU A 292 -7.54 -5.20 0.68
CA LEU A 292 -8.97 -5.46 0.48
C LEU A 292 -9.34 -5.47 -1.02
N ALA A 293 -8.83 -4.51 -1.80
CA ALA A 293 -9.04 -4.49 -3.25
C ALA A 293 -8.37 -5.69 -3.96
N THR A 294 -7.15 -6.05 -3.54
CA THR A 294 -6.44 -7.23 -4.06
C THR A 294 -7.23 -8.52 -3.81
N LEU A 295 -7.68 -8.76 -2.58
CA LEU A 295 -8.49 -9.94 -2.22
C LEU A 295 -9.75 -10.01 -3.08
N PHE A 296 -10.45 -8.89 -3.25
CA PHE A 296 -11.65 -8.84 -4.07
C PHE A 296 -11.37 -9.19 -5.54
N VAL A 297 -10.32 -8.62 -6.12
CA VAL A 297 -9.92 -8.90 -7.51
C VAL A 297 -9.51 -10.37 -7.70
N GLU A 298 -8.77 -10.94 -6.75
CA GLU A 298 -8.34 -12.33 -6.82
C GLU A 298 -9.50 -13.31 -6.55
N LEU A 299 -10.44 -12.96 -5.65
CA LEU A 299 -11.69 -13.72 -5.47
C LEU A 299 -12.52 -13.74 -6.76
N ILE A 300 -12.76 -12.58 -7.37
CA ILE A 300 -13.44 -12.53 -8.67
C ILE A 300 -12.64 -13.30 -9.72
N THR A 301 -11.32 -13.30 -9.68
CA THR A 301 -10.55 -14.03 -10.69
C THR A 301 -10.60 -15.55 -10.53
N HIS A 302 -10.61 -16.05 -9.30
CA HIS A 302 -10.39 -17.47 -9.00
C HIS A 302 -11.61 -18.22 -8.47
N ARG A 303 -12.61 -17.50 -7.95
CA ARG A 303 -13.88 -18.05 -7.44
C ARG A 303 -15.01 -17.68 -8.40
N ASN A 304 -15.17 -18.49 -9.43
CA ASN A 304 -16.25 -18.33 -10.42
C ASN A 304 -17.63 -18.69 -9.84
N ASP A 305 -17.65 -19.40 -8.72
CA ASP A 305 -18.85 -19.76 -7.95
C ASP A 305 -19.43 -18.59 -7.15
N LEU A 306 -18.69 -17.49 -6.97
CA LEU A 306 -19.15 -16.32 -6.24
C LEU A 306 -19.70 -15.26 -7.20
N GLU A 307 -20.88 -14.75 -6.88
CA GLU A 307 -21.37 -13.50 -7.48
C GLU A 307 -20.53 -12.30 -7.01
N ILE A 308 -20.64 -11.16 -7.70
CA ILE A 308 -19.80 -9.99 -7.44
C ILE A 308 -19.94 -9.49 -5.99
N GLU A 309 -21.17 -9.39 -5.50
CA GLU A 309 -21.45 -8.94 -4.12
C GLU A 309 -20.93 -9.95 -3.09
N GLN A 310 -21.11 -11.25 -3.37
CA GLN A 310 -20.61 -12.33 -2.51
C GLN A 310 -19.08 -12.35 -2.44
N ALA A 311 -18.39 -12.10 -3.56
CA ALA A 311 -16.94 -11.97 -3.57
C ALA A 311 -16.47 -10.75 -2.78
N TRP A 312 -17.23 -9.64 -2.77
CA TRP A 312 -16.91 -8.49 -1.93
C TRP A 312 -17.11 -8.78 -0.44
N ASP A 313 -18.20 -9.45 -0.09
CA ASP A 313 -18.45 -9.88 1.28
C ASP A 313 -17.38 -10.85 1.80
N GLU A 314 -16.98 -11.79 0.96
CA GLU A 314 -15.89 -12.72 1.24
C GLU A 314 -14.53 -12.00 1.37
N ALA A 315 -14.26 -11.01 0.52
CA ALA A 315 -13.06 -10.18 0.63
C ALA A 315 -13.01 -9.42 1.96
N LYS A 316 -14.13 -8.83 2.39
CA LYS A 316 -14.23 -8.17 3.71
C LYS A 316 -14.05 -9.16 4.84
N ARG A 317 -14.62 -10.38 4.73
CA ARG A 317 -14.49 -11.43 5.74
C ARG A 317 -13.03 -11.86 5.91
N LEU A 318 -12.34 -12.17 4.81
CA LEU A 318 -10.90 -12.50 4.83
C LEU A 318 -10.06 -11.33 5.34
N TYR A 319 -10.33 -10.10 4.89
CA TYR A 319 -9.61 -8.92 5.34
C TYR A 319 -9.76 -8.68 6.85
N LYS A 320 -10.95 -8.92 7.40
CA LYS A 320 -11.22 -8.84 8.84
C LYS A 320 -10.52 -9.98 9.60
N ASP A 321 -10.53 -11.19 9.06
CA ASP A 321 -9.87 -12.34 9.67
C ASP A 321 -8.34 -12.19 9.71
N ILE A 322 -7.73 -11.70 8.62
CA ILE A 322 -6.30 -11.34 8.56
C ILE A 322 -5.97 -10.30 9.64
N GLN A 323 -6.81 -9.29 9.81
CA GLN A 323 -6.61 -8.30 10.87
C GLN A 323 -6.65 -8.93 12.26
N LYS A 324 -7.64 -9.79 12.54
CA LYS A 324 -7.79 -10.44 13.84
C LYS A 324 -6.68 -11.42 14.15
N CYS A 325 -6.32 -12.28 13.21
CA CYS A 325 -5.39 -13.38 13.45
C CYS A 325 -3.93 -12.98 13.28
N ALA A 326 -3.60 -12.03 12.41
CA ALA A 326 -2.22 -11.65 12.14
C ALA A 326 -1.88 -10.21 12.53
N ALA A 327 -2.71 -9.22 12.19
CA ALA A 327 -2.38 -7.83 12.46
C ALA A 327 -2.46 -7.49 13.96
N ILE A 328 -3.55 -7.85 14.65
CA ILE A 328 -3.72 -7.57 16.08
C ILE A 328 -2.58 -8.19 16.91
N PRO A 329 -2.25 -9.49 16.80
CA PRO A 329 -1.13 -10.06 17.57
C PRO A 329 0.22 -9.42 17.24
N THR A 330 0.41 -8.93 16.01
CA THR A 330 1.62 -8.20 15.63
C THR A 330 1.70 -6.86 16.35
N ILE A 331 0.60 -6.09 16.36
CA ILE A 331 0.52 -4.82 17.07
C ILE A 331 0.69 -5.00 18.58
N GLU A 332 0.05 -6.01 19.17
CA GLU A 332 0.22 -6.36 20.59
C GLU A 332 1.66 -6.72 20.93
N GLY A 333 2.37 -7.41 20.02
CA GLY A 333 3.81 -7.65 20.14
C GLY A 333 4.61 -6.35 20.16
N LEU A 334 4.42 -5.48 19.16
CA LEU A 334 5.14 -4.21 19.05
C LEU A 334 4.91 -3.29 20.26
N ILE A 335 3.72 -3.30 20.86
CA ILE A 335 3.43 -2.46 22.05
C ILE A 335 4.28 -2.87 23.26
N LYS A 336 4.60 -4.16 23.41
CA LYS A 336 5.42 -4.65 24.53
C LYS A 336 6.86 -4.14 24.45
N ASP A 337 7.36 -3.93 23.24
CA ASP A 337 8.76 -3.63 22.98
C ASP A 337 9.05 -2.13 22.84
N VAL A 338 8.01 -1.30 22.70
CA VAL A 338 8.15 0.15 22.55
C VAL A 338 8.01 0.85 23.91
N LYS A 339 8.96 1.74 24.23
CA LYS A 339 8.85 2.64 25.37
C LYS A 339 7.73 3.64 25.13
N MET A 340 6.66 3.54 25.90
CA MET A 340 5.49 4.43 25.84
C MET A 340 5.09 4.92 27.23
N THR A 341 4.42 6.07 27.29
CA THR A 341 3.76 6.53 28.51
C THR A 341 2.55 5.64 28.84
N ASP A 342 2.14 5.62 30.11
CA ASP A 342 0.98 4.83 30.53
C ASP A 342 -0.32 5.28 29.86
N GLU A 343 -0.46 6.59 29.60
CA GLU A 343 -1.58 7.17 28.86
C GLU A 343 -1.65 6.64 27.41
N MET A 344 -0.51 6.55 26.73
CA MET A 344 -0.44 5.99 25.38
C MET A 344 -0.79 4.50 25.37
N LYS A 345 -0.30 3.74 26.35
CA LYS A 345 -0.63 2.31 26.47
C LYS A 345 -2.12 2.09 26.67
N ALA A 346 -2.76 2.83 27.59
CA ALA A 346 -4.19 2.73 27.83
C ALA A 346 -5.01 3.07 26.57
N ALA A 347 -4.63 4.12 25.83
CA ALA A 347 -5.28 4.46 24.56
C ALA A 347 -5.16 3.35 23.52
N TYR A 348 -4.00 2.68 23.46
CA TYR A 348 -3.73 1.61 22.51
C TYR A 348 -4.50 0.33 22.84
N GLU A 349 -4.57 -0.04 24.11
CA GLU A 349 -5.36 -1.18 24.60
C GLU A 349 -6.85 -1.00 24.27
N ILE A 350 -7.43 0.18 24.54
CA ILE A 350 -8.82 0.49 24.18
C ILE A 350 -9.04 0.37 22.66
N ALA A 351 -8.10 0.86 21.86
CA ALA A 351 -8.20 0.80 20.41
C ALA A 351 -8.09 -0.64 19.88
N ILE A 352 -7.23 -1.47 20.46
CA ILE A 352 -7.10 -2.90 20.12
C ILE A 352 -8.40 -3.65 20.44
N GLU A 353 -8.98 -3.43 21.61
CA GLU A 353 -10.23 -4.08 21.98
C GLU A 353 -11.36 -3.70 21.00
N LYS A 354 -11.42 -2.42 20.57
CA LYS A 354 -12.33 -2.02 19.48
C LYS A 354 -12.07 -2.81 18.20
N GLN A 355 -10.82 -2.98 17.77
CA GLN A 355 -10.50 -3.76 16.56
C GLN A 355 -10.85 -5.25 16.68
N LYS A 356 -10.82 -5.84 17.87
CA LYS A 356 -11.24 -7.25 18.09
C LYS A 356 -12.75 -7.44 17.90
N THR A 357 -13.53 -6.42 18.27
CA THR A 357 -15.01 -6.45 18.18
C THR A 357 -15.57 -6.11 16.81
N LEU A 358 -14.87 -5.26 16.04
CA LEU A 358 -15.19 -4.93 14.65
C LEU A 358 -14.99 -6.11 13.71
#